data_AF-A0A352MDD0-F1
#
_entry.id   AF-A0A352MDD0-F1
#
_cell.length_a   1.000
_cell.length_b   1.000
_cell.length_c   1.000
_cell.angle_alpha   90.00
_cell.angle_beta   90.00
_cell.angle_gamma   90.00
#
_symmetry.space_group_name_H-M   'P 1'
#
loop_
_entity.id
_entity.type
_entity.pdbx_description
1 polymer ?
#
loop_
_entity_poly.entity_id
_entity_poly.type
_entity_poly.pdbx_seq_one_letter_code
_entity_poly.pdbx_strand_id
1 'polypeptide(L)' 'MGARKRNTADRRKEAAKARYQAILRNCPTSPRKMRLVTGMISGLEVNKALDVLKFSPQEASRRLEKLLLSAIA' A
#
# COMPACT_ATOMS: atom_id res chain seq x y z
N MET A 1 -25.22 0.69 -19.48
CA MET A 1 -23.73 0.72 -19.48
C MET A 1 -23.24 0.24 -20.83
N GLY A 2 -22.74 1.13 -21.70
CA GLY A 2 -22.34 0.76 -23.08
C GLY A 2 -21.11 -0.15 -23.16
N ALA A 3 -21.00 -0.93 -24.23
CA ALA A 3 -19.94 -1.92 -24.47
C ALA A 3 -18.51 -1.37 -24.25
N ARG A 4 -18.26 -0.12 -24.65
CA ARG A 4 -16.98 0.57 -24.44
C ARG A 4 -16.53 0.58 -22.97
N LYS A 5 -17.44 0.84 -22.03
CA LYS A 5 -17.12 0.95 -20.60
C LYS A 5 -16.87 -0.41 -19.96
N ARG A 6 -17.45 -1.48 -20.52
CA ARG A 6 -17.21 -2.87 -20.07
C ARG A 6 -15.83 -3.34 -20.51
N ASN A 7 -15.50 -3.21 -21.79
CA ASN A 7 -14.20 -3.62 -22.34
C ASN A 7 -13.03 -2.89 -21.66
N THR A 8 -13.17 -1.60 -21.34
CA THR A 8 -12.13 -0.86 -20.60
C THR A 8 -11.99 -1.32 -19.15
N ALA A 9 -13.09 -1.71 -18.49
CA ALA A 9 -13.04 -2.26 -17.15
C ALA A 9 -12.38 -3.65 -17.13
N ASP A 10 -12.66 -4.48 -18.13
CA ASP A 10 -12.10 -5.83 -18.23
C ASP A 10 -10.59 -5.78 -18.47
N ARG A 11 -10.12 -4.92 -19.38
CA ARG A 11 -8.67 -4.66 -19.56
C ARG A 11 -7.98 -4.23 -18.26
N ARG A 12 -8.63 -3.39 -17.44
CA ARG A 12 -8.08 -2.97 -16.14
C ARG A 12 -8.03 -4.12 -15.13
N LYS A 13 -9.06 -4.97 -15.10
CA LYS A 13 -9.10 -6.15 -14.24
C LYS A 13 -8.04 -7.17 -14.63
N GLU A 14 -7.83 -7.38 -15.93
CA GLU A 14 -6.77 -8.25 -16.45
C GLU A 14 -5.38 -7.75 -16.06
N ALA A 15 -5.11 -6.45 -16.24
CA ALA A 15 -3.84 -5.85 -15.82
C ALA A 15 -3.62 -5.94 -14.30
N ALA A 16 -4.69 -5.81 -13.49
CA ALA A 16 -4.60 -5.90 -12.04
C ALA A 16 -4.32 -7.33 -11.54
N LYS A 17 -4.69 -8.37 -12.28
CA LYS A 17 -4.42 -9.78 -11.89
C LYS A 17 -2.94 -10.10 -11.80
N ALA A 18 -2.11 -9.46 -12.61
CA ALA A 18 -0.67 -9.69 -12.64
C ALA A 18 0.08 -9.00 -11.50
N ARG A 19 -0.56 -8.05 -10.79
CA ARG A 19 0.11 -7.21 -9.79
C ARG A 19 -0.47 -7.45 -8.40
N TYR A 20 0.38 -7.89 -7.48
CA TYR A 20 0.04 -8.00 -6.07
C TYR A 20 0.02 -6.60 -5.43
N GLN A 21 -1.08 -6.26 -4.76
CA GLN A 21 -1.26 -4.99 -4.08
C GLN A 21 -2.13 -5.17 -2.83
N ALA A 22 -1.80 -4.47 -1.75
CA ALA A 22 -2.61 -4.38 -0.54
C ALA A 22 -3.03 -2.93 -0.29
N ILE A 23 -4.25 -2.72 0.23
CA ILE A 23 -4.80 -1.38 0.48
C ILE A 23 -5.43 -1.34 1.87
N LEU A 24 -4.96 -0.42 2.71
CA LEU A 24 -5.60 -0.10 4.00
C LEU A 24 -6.60 1.05 3.82
N ARG A 25 -7.89 0.78 4.04
CA ARG A 25 -8.98 1.78 3.97
C ARG A 25 -9.47 2.13 5.38
N ASN A 26 -10.09 3.31 5.53
CA ASN A 26 -10.71 3.78 6.78
C ASN A 26 -9.75 3.81 8.00
N CYS A 27 -8.51 4.25 7.79
CA CYS A 27 -7.53 4.34 8.87
C CYS A 27 -7.73 5.65 9.66
N PRO A 28 -7.97 5.61 11.00
CA PRO A 28 -8.13 6.81 11.81
C PRO A 28 -6.77 7.47 12.12
N THR A 29 -6.12 8.01 11.09
CA THR A 29 -4.85 8.77 11.16
C THR A 29 -4.88 9.87 10.12
N SER A 30 -4.28 11.03 10.42
CA SER A 30 -4.24 12.10 9.42
C SER A 30 -3.38 11.69 8.21
N PRO A 31 -3.84 11.92 6.97
CA PRO A 31 -3.10 11.54 5.76
C PRO A 31 -1.68 12.13 5.71
N ARG A 32 -1.48 13.32 6.29
CA ARG A 32 -0.16 13.98 6.32
C ARG A 32 0.86 13.23 7.18
N LYS A 33 0.47 12.71 8.36
CA LYS A 33 1.36 11.92 9.23
C LYS A 33 1.77 10.62 8.55
N MET A 34 0.83 9.95 7.88
CA MET A 34 1.10 8.75 7.08
C MET A 34 2.09 9.04 5.94
N ARG A 35 1.92 10.16 5.23
CA ARG A 35 2.79 10.53 4.09
C ARG A 35 4.27 10.64 4.45
N LEU A 36 4.57 11.15 5.65
CA LEU A 36 5.95 11.25 6.14
C LEU A 36 6.60 9.86 6.25
N VAL A 37 5.88 8.90 6.84
CA VAL A 37 6.38 7.53 6.99
C VAL A 37 6.48 6.80 5.66
N THR A 38 5.47 6.95 4.79
CA THR A 38 5.52 6.34 3.45
C THR A 38 6.66 6.88 2.60
N GLY A 39 7.01 8.15 2.78
CA GLY A 39 8.17 8.76 2.11
C GLY A 39 9.49 8.11 2.50
N MET A 40 9.65 7.72 3.77
CA MET A 40 10.86 7.06 4.26
C MET A 40 11.07 5.66 3.65
N ILE A 41 9.99 4.91 3.43
CA ILE A 41 10.06 3.52 2.93
C ILE A 41 10.03 3.40 1.41
N SER A 42 9.68 4.48 0.69
CA SER A 42 9.52 4.45 -0.76
C SER A 42 10.88 4.24 -1.44
N GLY A 43 11.00 3.15 -2.21
CA GLY A 43 12.24 2.80 -2.93
C GLY A 43 13.26 2.01 -2.10
N LEU A 44 12.96 1.70 -0.84
CA LEU A 44 13.78 0.79 -0.03
C LEU A 44 13.45 -0.68 -0.36
N GLU A 45 14.44 -1.55 -0.15
CA GLU A 45 14.23 -3.00 -0.15
C GLU A 45 13.29 -3.42 0.97
N VAL A 46 12.51 -4.48 0.72
CA VAL A 46 11.42 -4.94 1.60
C VAL A 46 11.89 -5.18 3.04
N ASN A 47 13.03 -5.87 3.21
CA ASN A 47 13.56 -6.19 4.53
C ASN A 47 13.99 -4.92 5.30
N LYS A 48 14.67 -3.99 4.62
CA LYS A 48 15.07 -2.70 5.22
C LYS A 48 13.85 -1.86 5.60
N ALA A 49 12.81 -1.87 4.77
CA ALA A 49 11.57 -1.17 5.08
C ALA A 49 10.87 -1.73 6.32
N LEU A 50 10.87 -3.06 6.51
CA LEU A 50 10.33 -3.69 7.72
C LEU A 50 11.09 -3.26 8.97
N ASP A 51 12.43 -3.24 8.92
CA ASP A 51 13.26 -2.81 10.05
C ASP A 51 13.00 -1.33 10.41
N VAL A 52 12.97 -0.46 9.40
CA VAL A 52 12.69 0.97 9.60
C VAL A 52 11.31 1.19 10.23
N LEU A 53 10.29 0.46 9.78
CA LEU A 53 8.93 0.58 10.32
C LEU A 53 8.83 0.06 11.75
N LYS A 54 9.57 -1.01 12.08
CA LYS A 54 9.54 -1.64 13.40
C LYS A 54 10.20 -0.80 14.48
N PHE A 55 11.29 -0.10 14.15
CA PHE A 55 12.01 0.75 15.10
C PHE A 55 11.61 2.24 15.06
N SER A 56 10.71 2.63 14.16
CA SER A 56 10.22 4.00 14.08
C SER A 56 9.28 4.35 15.26
N PRO A 57 9.47 5.50 15.93
CA PRO A 57 8.63 5.92 17.06
C PRO A 57 7.24 6.41 16.64
N GLN A 58 6.98 6.58 15.32
CA GLN A 58 5.71 7.11 14.85
C GLN A 58 4.59 6.07 14.94
N GLU A 59 3.40 6.47 15.39
CA GLU A 59 2.23 5.56 15.49
C GLU A 59 1.84 4.95 14.13
N ALA A 60 1.99 5.74 13.05
CA ALA A 60 1.66 5.31 11.69
C ALA A 60 2.49 4.10 11.21
N SER A 61 3.71 3.94 11.74
CA SER A 61 4.65 2.87 11.37
C SER A 61 4.07 1.49 11.64
N ARG A 62 3.42 1.29 12.80
CA ARG A 62 2.82 0.01 13.21
C ARG A 62 1.72 -0.46 12.25
N ARG A 63 0.94 0.49 11.70
CA ARG A 63 -0.15 0.17 10.76
C ARG A 63 0.40 -0.11 9.37
N LEU A 64 1.43 0.61 8.96
CA LEU A 64 2.12 0.41 7.68
C LEU A 64 2.90 -0.90 7.66
N GLU A 65 3.52 -1.31 8.77
CA GLU A 65 4.19 -2.61 8.91
C GLU A 65 3.23 -3.76 8.60
N LYS A 66 2.04 -3.75 9.22
CA LYS A 66 0.99 -4.73 8.95
C LYS A 66 0.53 -4.74 7.49
N LEU A 67 0.39 -3.54 6.89
CA LEU A 67 0.01 -3.43 5.48
C LEU A 67 1.09 -4.00 4.55
N LEU A 68 2.37 -3.77 4.87
CA LEU A 68 3.50 -4.28 4.10
C LEU A 68 3.56 -5.81 4.17
N LEU A 69 3.38 -6.39 5.36
CA LEU A 69 3.26 -7.84 5.54
C LEU A 69 2.09 -8.43 4.74
N SER A 70 0.94 -7.75 4.71
CA SER A 70 -0.22 -8.14 3.90
C SER A 70 0.01 -8.04 2.39
N ALA A 71 0.99 -7.25 1.93
CA ALA A 71 1.33 -7.14 0.52
C ALA A 71 2.31 -8.23 0.05
N ILE A 72 3.08 -8.79 1.00
CA ILE A 72 4.02 -9.89 0.77
C ILE A 72 3.30 -11.24 0.77
N ALA A 73 2.30 -11.40 1.65
CA ALA A 73 1.44 -12.58 1.74
C ALA A 73 0.54 -12.73 0.50
#